data_AF-A0A7Y5DXJ7-F1
#
_entry.id   AF-A0A7Y5DXJ7-F1
#
_cell.length_a   1.000
_cell.length_b   1.000
_cell.length_c   1.000
_cell.angle_alpha   90.00
_cell.angle_beta   90.00
_cell.angle_gamma   90.00
#
_symmetry.space_group_name_H-M   'P 1'
#
loop_
_entity.id
_entity.type
_entity.pdbx_description
1 polymer ?
#
loop_
_entity_poly.entity_id
_entity_poly.type
_entity_poly.pdbx_seq_one_letter_code
_entity_poly.pdbx_strand_id
1 'polypeptide(L)'
;HFTVDFVAPGDCKSGARCNASLTLRALEGYHINNEYPYKFIANDAANVDFLGKEGKTFSKAGGEFAKTGETTAQMSVPFQAKAAGTAKLSGTFKMSVCSEANCQIETPSVALDVPIQ
;
A
#
# COMPACT_ATOMS: atom_id res chain seq x y z
N HIS A 1 -16.92 -6.60 -0.15
CA HIS A 1 -16.96 -5.35 0.65
C HIS A 1 -15.89 -4.35 0.24
N PHE A 2 -14.76 -4.79 -0.31
CA PHE A 2 -13.68 -3.91 -0.75
C PHE A 2 -12.91 -4.53 -1.93
N THR A 3 -12.07 -3.73 -2.58
CA THR A 3 -10.98 -4.20 -3.45
C THR A 3 -9.66 -3.54 -3.04
N VAL A 4 -8.55 -4.23 -3.32
CA VAL A 4 -7.20 -3.69 -3.12
C VAL A 4 -6.41 -3.86 -4.40
N ASP A 5 -5.94 -2.74 -4.94
CA ASP A 5 -5.12 -2.70 -6.15
C ASP A 5 -3.70 -2.26 -5.77
N PHE A 6 -2.68 -3.10 -6.03
CA PHE A 6 -1.28 -2.71 -5.85
C PHE A 6 -0.67 -2.42 -7.21
N VAL A 7 -0.20 -1.18 -7.43
CA VAL A 7 0.22 -0.68 -8.74
C VAL A 7 1.66 -0.22 -8.70
N ALA A 8 2.43 -0.60 -9.72
CA ALA A 8 3.82 -0.22 -9.90
C ALA A 8 3.96 1.28 -10.23
N PRO A 9 5.09 1.90 -9.85
CA PRO A 9 5.48 3.20 -10.40
C PRO A 9 5.61 3.11 -11.93
N GLY A 10 5.23 4.17 -12.64
CA GLY A 10 5.26 4.18 -14.11
C GLY A 10 6.67 4.15 -14.73
N ASP A 11 7.64 4.83 -14.12
CA ASP A 11 9.06 4.80 -14.52
C ASP A 11 9.93 4.66 -13.25
N CYS A 12 10.43 3.46 -12.98
CA CYS A 12 11.31 3.18 -11.86
C CYS A 12 12.67 2.70 -12.36
N LYS A 13 13.71 3.49 -12.13
CA LYS A 13 15.06 3.22 -12.60
C LYS A 13 15.94 2.72 -11.47
N SER A 14 16.93 1.91 -11.80
CA SER A 14 18.00 1.54 -10.88
C SER A 14 18.63 2.80 -10.26
N GLY A 15 18.80 2.80 -8.95
CA GLY A 15 19.32 3.95 -8.20
C GLY A 15 18.32 5.09 -7.99
N ALA A 16 17.08 4.98 -8.46
CA ALA A 16 16.05 6.00 -8.22
C ALA A 16 15.20 5.69 -6.98
N ARG A 17 14.68 6.76 -6.37
CA ARG A 17 13.56 6.67 -5.44
C ARG A 17 12.27 6.49 -6.24
N CYS A 18 11.58 5.39 -6.00
CA CYS A 18 10.32 5.06 -6.65
C CYS A 18 9.18 5.01 -5.62
N ASN A 19 7.93 5.07 -6.09
CA ASN A 19 6.75 5.00 -5.24
C ASN A 19 5.68 4.11 -5.87
N ALA A 20 5.46 2.93 -5.29
CA ALA A 20 4.32 2.10 -5.65
C ALA A 20 3.08 2.56 -4.89
N SER A 21 1.89 2.23 -5.41
CA SER A 21 0.63 2.64 -4.81
C SER A 21 -0.27 1.47 -4.50
N LEU A 22 -0.70 1.37 -3.25
CA LEU A 22 -1.74 0.44 -2.82
C LEU A 22 -3.06 1.20 -2.67
N THR A 23 -4.04 0.93 -3.52
CA THR A 23 -5.35 1.59 -3.50
C THR A 23 -6.39 0.68 -2.88
N LEU A 24 -7.08 1.19 -1.86
CA LEU A 24 -8.25 0.55 -1.25
C LEU A 24 -9.51 1.21 -1.77
N ARG A 25 -10.47 0.41 -2.25
CA ARG A 25 -11.82 0.85 -2.56
C ARG A 25 -12.83 0.08 -1.72
N ALA A 26 -13.68 0.79 -1.00
CA ALA A 26 -14.90 0.23 -0.42
C ALA A 26 -15.95 0.06 -1.53
N LEU A 27 -16.62 -1.09 -1.54
CA LEU A 27 -17.72 -1.38 -2.46
C LEU A 27 -19.04 -0.78 -1.94
N GLU A 28 -20.11 -0.91 -2.72
CA GLU A 28 -21.43 -0.38 -2.38
C GLU A 28 -21.87 -0.75 -0.95
N GLY A 29 -22.39 0.24 -0.23
CA GLY A 29 -22.81 0.10 1.18
C GLY A 29 -21.66 0.19 2.20
N TYR A 30 -20.43 0.42 1.75
CA TYR A 30 -19.25 0.55 2.62
C TYR A 30 -18.49 1.86 2.38
N HIS A 31 -17.80 2.33 3.41
CA HIS A 31 -16.89 3.47 3.39
C HIS A 31 -15.57 3.14 4.08
N ILE A 32 -14.55 3.98 3.87
CA ILE A 32 -13.25 3.86 4.54
C ILE A 32 -13.43 4.17 6.03
N ASN A 33 -13.04 3.26 6.91
CA ASN A 33 -13.06 3.49 8.35
C ASN A 33 -12.12 4.65 8.71
N ASN A 34 -12.63 5.78 9.23
CA ASN A 34 -11.79 6.94 9.53
C ASN A 34 -10.92 6.75 10.78
N GLU A 35 -11.26 5.84 11.68
CA GLU A 35 -10.59 5.66 12.97
C GLU A 35 -9.50 4.57 12.91
N TYR A 36 -9.58 3.67 11.94
CA TYR A 36 -8.67 2.53 11.86
C TYR A 36 -7.21 2.95 11.57
N PRO A 37 -6.22 2.38 12.28
CA PRO A 37 -4.81 2.65 12.05
C PRO A 37 -4.27 1.83 10.87
N TYR A 38 -4.60 2.22 9.64
CA TYR A 38 -4.16 1.50 8.43
C TYR A 38 -2.65 1.34 8.36
N LYS A 39 -2.21 0.13 8.00
CA LYS A 39 -0.78 -0.21 7.83
C LYS A 39 -0.57 -1.19 6.69
N PHE A 40 0.46 -0.98 5.89
CA PHE A 40 1.06 -2.02 5.06
C PHE A 40 2.41 -2.39 5.64
N ILE A 41 2.63 -3.69 5.88
CA ILE A 41 3.88 -4.23 6.40
C ILE A 41 4.51 -5.03 5.28
N ALA A 42 5.57 -4.49 4.68
CA ALA A 42 6.28 -5.13 3.60
C ALA A 42 7.16 -6.28 4.09
N ASN A 43 7.16 -7.37 3.34
CA ASN A 43 8.18 -8.41 3.42
C ASN A 43 9.50 -7.89 2.85
N ASP A 44 10.60 -8.59 3.12
CA ASP A 44 11.85 -8.28 2.42
C ASP A 44 11.70 -8.53 0.91
N ALA A 45 12.28 -7.62 0.14
CA ALA A 45 12.26 -7.66 -1.30
C ALA A 45 13.68 -7.40 -1.83
N ALA A 46 14.14 -8.26 -2.74
CA ALA A 46 15.41 -8.04 -3.41
C ALA A 46 15.36 -6.76 -4.25
N ASN A 47 16.52 -6.15 -4.48
CA ASN A 47 16.72 -4.98 -5.34
C ASN A 47 16.01 -3.70 -4.89
N VAL A 48 15.46 -3.65 -3.68
CA VAL A 48 14.86 -2.44 -3.12
C VAL A 48 15.23 -2.24 -1.65
N ASP A 49 15.29 -0.98 -1.20
CA ASP A 49 15.19 -0.62 0.22
C ASP A 49 13.89 0.13 0.44
N PHE A 50 13.04 -0.33 1.36
CA PHE A 50 11.81 0.37 1.72
C PHE A 50 12.13 1.65 2.49
N LEU A 51 11.41 2.72 2.16
CA LEU A 51 11.62 4.06 2.72
C LEU A 51 10.40 4.54 3.53
N GLY A 52 9.68 3.60 4.16
CA GLY A 52 8.61 3.93 5.09
C GLY A 52 9.16 4.58 6.35
N LYS A 53 8.39 5.45 6.99
CA LYS A 53 8.86 6.12 8.22
C LYS A 53 9.12 5.15 9.38
N GLU A 54 8.42 4.01 9.36
CA GLU A 54 8.61 2.89 10.29
C GLU A 54 9.38 1.74 9.60
N GLY A 55 10.35 2.07 8.74
CA GLY A 55 11.15 1.11 7.97
C GLY A 55 10.33 0.42 6.88
N LYS A 56 10.04 -0.88 7.05
CA LYS A 56 9.20 -1.67 6.13
C LYS A 56 7.69 -1.50 6.39
N THR A 57 7.32 -0.68 7.37
CA THR A 57 5.93 -0.38 7.69
C THR A 57 5.55 1.00 7.17
N PHE A 58 4.44 1.05 6.43
CA PHE A 58 3.83 2.25 5.86
C PHE A 58 2.47 2.42 6.55
N SER A 59 2.15 3.61 7.06
CA SER A 59 1.00 3.75 7.95
C SER A 59 0.25 5.07 7.79
N LYS A 60 -0.99 5.11 8.29
CA LYS A 60 -1.72 6.37 8.45
C LYS A 60 -0.99 7.34 9.38
N ALA A 61 -0.41 6.85 10.48
CA ALA A 61 0.35 7.67 11.41
C ALA A 61 1.67 8.18 10.81
N GLY A 62 2.31 7.38 9.94
CA GLY A 62 3.47 7.76 9.14
C GLY A 62 3.12 8.71 8.00
N GLY A 63 1.84 8.92 7.70
CA GLY A 63 1.38 9.83 6.66
C GLY A 63 1.51 9.26 5.25
N GLU A 64 1.73 7.94 5.10
CA GLU A 64 1.73 7.29 3.81
C GLU A 64 0.32 6.90 3.32
N PHE A 65 -0.68 6.93 4.21
CA PHE A 65 -2.08 6.68 3.86
C PHE A 65 -2.88 7.98 3.76
N ALA A 66 -3.57 8.17 2.64
CA ALA A 66 -4.45 9.29 2.39
C ALA A 66 -5.82 8.79 1.91
N LYS A 67 -6.89 9.26 2.54
CA LYS A 67 -8.25 9.09 2.03
C LYS A 67 -8.43 10.05 0.84
N THR A 68 -8.83 9.52 -0.31
CA THR A 68 -9.06 10.31 -1.54
C THR A 68 -10.55 10.49 -1.84
N GLY A 69 -11.43 9.88 -1.04
CA GLY A 69 -12.88 10.07 -1.01
C GLY A 69 -13.53 9.17 0.04
N GLU A 70 -14.86 9.23 0.21
CA GLU A 70 -15.56 8.40 1.21
C GLU A 70 -15.31 6.90 1.05
N THR A 71 -15.18 6.45 -0.19
CA THR A 71 -15.02 5.03 -0.53
C THR A 71 -13.62 4.67 -1.01
N THR A 72 -12.69 5.63 -1.11
CA THR A 72 -11.36 5.37 -1.68
C THR A 72 -10.25 5.94 -0.80
N ALA A 73 -9.20 5.15 -0.62
CA ALA A 73 -7.97 5.59 0.01
C ALA A 73 -6.76 4.99 -0.69
N GLN A 74 -5.62 5.65 -0.54
CA GLN A 74 -4.37 5.28 -1.17
C GLN A 74 -3.26 5.22 -0.12
N MET A 75 -2.41 4.21 -0.22
CA MET A 75 -1.16 4.12 0.53
C MET A 75 0.02 4.23 -0.42
N SER A 76 0.94 5.14 -0.12
CA SER A 76 2.21 5.28 -0.79
C SER A 76 3.22 4.29 -0.23
N VAL A 77 3.92 3.58 -1.09
CA VAL A 77 4.97 2.63 -0.73
C VAL A 77 6.27 3.10 -1.39
N PRO A 78 6.95 4.11 -0.80
CA PRO A 78 8.24 4.57 -1.32
C PRO A 78 9.34 3.54 -1.06
N PHE A 79 10.19 3.36 -2.05
CA PHE A 79 11.37 2.50 -1.97
C PHE A 79 12.51 3.07 -2.83
N GLN A 80 13.74 2.74 -2.46
CA GLN A 80 14.93 2.99 -3.26
C GLN A 80 15.21 1.76 -4.11
N ALA A 81 15.20 1.89 -5.44
CA ALA A 81 15.62 0.82 -6.33
C ALA A 81 17.15 0.70 -6.34
N LYS A 82 17.66 -0.53 -6.29
CA LYS A 82 19.11 -0.84 -6.23
C LYS A 82 19.71 -1.30 -7.55
N ALA A 83 18.97 -2.10 -8.30
CA ALA A 83 19.43 -2.74 -9.52
C ALA A 83 18.26 -2.93 -10.50
N ALA A 84 18.56 -2.87 -11.78
CA ALA A 84 17.61 -3.19 -12.84
C ALA A 84 17.15 -4.67 -12.75
N GLY A 85 15.96 -4.95 -13.26
CA GLY A 85 15.33 -6.27 -13.20
C GLY A 85 13.92 -6.19 -12.64
N THR A 86 13.48 -7.22 -11.93
CA THR A 86 12.16 -7.24 -11.31
C THR A 86 12.29 -7.29 -9.80
N ALA A 87 11.65 -6.34 -9.12
CA ALA A 87 11.49 -6.36 -7.66
C ALA A 87 10.08 -6.84 -7.31
N LYS A 88 9.98 -7.84 -6.43
CA LYS A 88 8.70 -8.34 -5.93
C LYS A 88 8.35 -7.66 -4.62
N LEU A 89 7.50 -6.64 -4.68
CA LEU A 89 6.97 -6.00 -3.48
C LEU A 89 5.81 -6.84 -2.96
N SER A 90 5.89 -7.31 -1.72
CA SER A 90 4.80 -8.07 -1.10
C SER A 90 4.68 -7.75 0.38
N GLY A 91 3.53 -8.06 0.98
CA GLY A 91 3.32 -7.84 2.40
C GLY A 91 1.88 -8.01 2.82
N THR A 92 1.59 -7.58 4.04
CA THR A 92 0.27 -7.64 4.65
C THR A 92 -0.31 -6.25 4.80
N PHE A 93 -1.50 -6.03 4.25
CA PHE A 93 -2.22 -4.76 4.39
C PHE A 93 -3.31 -4.88 5.46
N LYS A 94 -3.08 -4.25 6.61
CA LYS A 94 -4.07 -4.10 7.68
C LYS A 94 -5.00 -2.95 7.33
N MET A 95 -6.28 -3.26 7.13
CA MET A 95 -7.27 -2.30 6.66
C MET A 95 -8.62 -2.49 7.34
N SER A 96 -9.50 -1.50 7.17
CA SER A 96 -10.89 -1.62 7.58
C SER A 96 -11.82 -0.87 6.64
N VAL A 97 -13.01 -1.40 6.41
CA VAL A 97 -14.14 -0.70 5.77
C VAL A 97 -15.37 -0.86 6.64
N CYS A 98 -16.22 0.15 6.71
CA CYS A 98 -17.40 0.15 7.55
C CYS A 98 -18.68 0.25 6.71
N SER A 99 -19.69 -0.50 7.12
CA SER A 99 -21.09 -0.20 6.79
C SER A 99 -21.66 0.77 7.83
N GLU A 100 -22.96 1.07 7.75
CA GLU A 100 -23.66 1.81 8.82
C GLU A 100 -23.73 1.02 10.14
N ALA A 101 -23.73 -0.31 10.06
CA ALA A 101 -23.95 -1.17 11.22
C ALA A 101 -22.64 -1.59 11.91
N ASN A 102 -21.57 -1.82 11.14
CA ASN A 102 -20.33 -2.38 11.65
C ASN A 102 -19.11 -2.12 10.75
N CYS A 103 -17.92 -2.20 11.35
CA CYS A 103 -16.65 -2.15 10.64
C CYS A 103 -16.05 -3.55 10.49
N GLN A 104 -15.60 -3.85 9.27
CA GLN A 104 -14.84 -5.05 8.95
C GLN A 104 -13.36 -4.71 9.03
N ILE A 105 -12.58 -5.57 9.68
CA ILE A 105 -11.12 -5.44 9.78
C ILE A 105 -10.52 -6.62 9.05
N GLU A 106 -9.65 -6.35 8.09
CA GLU A 106 -9.05 -7.37 7.23
C GLU A 106 -7.54 -7.20 7.16
N THR A 107 -6.86 -8.31 6.86
CA THR A 107 -5.39 -8.33 6.70
C THR A 107 -4.96 -9.07 5.45
N PRO A 108 -5.43 -8.68 4.24
CA PRO A 108 -5.04 -9.34 3.00
C PRO A 108 -3.53 -9.29 2.78
N SER A 109 -2.97 -10.39 2.28
CA SER A 109 -1.65 -10.39 1.66
C SER A 109 -1.77 -9.84 0.23
N VAL A 110 -0.85 -8.95 -0.13
CA VAL A 110 -0.79 -8.34 -1.46
C VAL A 110 0.62 -8.47 -2.02
N ALA A 111 0.72 -8.53 -3.35
CA ALA A 111 1.99 -8.61 -4.06
C ALA A 111 1.92 -7.86 -5.39
N LEU A 112 3.07 -7.37 -5.83
CA LEU A 112 3.26 -6.61 -7.04
C LEU A 112 4.67 -6.85 -7.55
N ASP A 113 4.79 -7.24 -8.82
CA ASP A 113 6.06 -7.26 -9.53
C ASP A 113 6.29 -5.88 -10.16
N VAL A 114 7.41 -5.25 -9.78
CA VAL A 114 7.82 -3.94 -10.28
C VAL A 114 9.00 -4.12 -11.25
N PRO A 115 8.83 -3.78 -12.54
CA PRO A 115 9.96 -3.67 -13.44
C PRO A 115 10.81 -2.45 -13.05
N ILE A 116 12.09 -2.69 -12.79
CA ILE A 116 13.11 -1.68 -12.57
C ILE A 116 13.97 -1.61 -13.83
N GLN A 117 14.02 -0.43 -14.44
CA GLN A 117 14.79 -0.13 -15.65
C GLN A 117 16.26 0.15 -15.34
#